data_AF-A0A2A2AW78-F1
#
_entry.id   AF-A0A2A2AW78-F1
#
_cell.length_a   1.000
_cell.length_b   1.000
_cell.length_c   1.000
_cell.angle_alpha   90.00
_cell.angle_beta   90.00
_cell.angle_gamma   90.00
#
_symmetry.space_group_name_H-M   'P 1'
#
loop_
_entity.id
_entity.type
_entity.pdbx_description
1 polymer ?
#
loop_
_entity_poly.entity_id
_entity_poly.type
_entity_poly.pdbx_seq_one_letter_code
_entity_poly.pdbx_strand_id
1 'polypeptide(L)'
;MKRPQSSSFNLNSLQPIELIEGRPDDLGIQSFHTAINALSMARHYLLQGDEQAAESKASAALAALRCLLTQAQASGLPATGATAH
;
A
#
# COMPACT_ATOMS: atom_id res chain seq x y z
N MET A 1 -0.56 25.73 -32.69
CA MET A 1 -0.30 25.24 -31.32
C MET A 1 -1.45 24.32 -30.93
N LYS A 2 -1.20 23.02 -30.71
CA LYS A 2 -2.24 22.03 -30.38
C LYS A 2 -2.45 22.01 -28.86
N ARG A 3 -3.68 22.19 -28.38
CA ARG A 3 -4.05 22.11 -26.97
C ARG A 3 -3.81 20.67 -26.46
N PRO A 4 -3.25 20.45 -25.25
CA PRO A 4 -3.24 19.12 -24.65
C PRO A 4 -4.68 18.72 -24.30
N GLN A 5 -5.11 17.56 -24.79
CA GLN A 5 -6.37 16.95 -24.42
C GLN A 5 -6.34 16.66 -22.91
N SER A 6 -7.29 17.25 -22.19
CA SER A 6 -7.63 16.88 -20.81
C SER A 6 -8.14 15.45 -20.79
N SER A 7 -7.35 14.54 -20.24
CA SER A 7 -7.78 13.17 -19.96
C SER A 7 -8.71 13.18 -18.74
N SER A 8 -10.01 13.01 -18.98
CA SER A 8 -11.00 12.82 -17.92
C SER A 8 -10.73 11.50 -17.19
N PHE A 9 -10.58 11.57 -15.87
CA PHE A 9 -10.51 10.40 -15.00
C PHE A 9 -11.87 9.68 -15.04
N ASN A 10 -11.92 8.50 -15.64
CA ASN A 10 -13.15 7.73 -15.81
C ASN A 10 -13.36 6.88 -14.55
N LEU A 11 -14.26 7.31 -13.67
CA LEU A 11 -14.65 6.62 -12.42
C LEU A 11 -15.30 5.24 -12.64
N ASN A 12 -15.51 4.84 -13.89
CA ASN A 12 -16.00 3.50 -14.27
C ASN A 12 -14.89 2.45 -14.49
N SER A 13 -13.62 2.81 -14.29
CA SER A 13 -12.55 1.80 -14.32
C SER A 13 -12.47 1.05 -12.97
N LEU A 14 -13.41 0.12 -12.76
CA LEU A 14 -13.27 -1.00 -11.82
C LEU A 14 -12.24 -2.01 -12.34
N GLN A 15 -11.12 -1.53 -12.90
CA GLN A 15 -10.02 -2.43 -13.21
C GLN A 15 -9.43 -2.86 -11.87
N PRO A 16 -9.49 -4.17 -11.55
CA PRO A 16 -8.69 -4.69 -10.44
C PRO A 16 -7.26 -4.26 -10.72
N ILE A 17 -6.59 -3.76 -9.69
CA ILE A 17 -5.16 -3.46 -9.73
C ILE A 17 -4.49 -4.71 -10.31
N GLU A 18 -3.88 -4.60 -11.50
CA GLU A 18 -3.19 -5.73 -12.12
C GLU A 18 -2.16 -6.23 -11.11
N LEU A 19 -2.34 -7.48 -10.69
CA LEU A 19 -1.44 -8.17 -9.78
C LEU A 19 -0.14 -8.37 -10.54
N ILE A 20 0.79 -7.44 -10.38
CA ILE A 20 2.13 -7.53 -10.95
C ILE A 20 2.74 -8.80 -10.35
N GLU A 21 2.94 -9.84 -11.17
CA GLU A 21 3.74 -11.03 -10.83
C GLU A 21 5.23 -10.61 -10.70
N GLY A 22 5.52 -9.80 -9.68
CA GLY A 22 6.86 -9.54 -9.23
C GLY A 22 7.38 -10.73 -8.44
N ARG A 23 8.71 -10.83 -8.30
CA ARG A 23 9.32 -11.72 -7.31
C ARG A 23 8.66 -11.46 -5.94
N PRO A 24 8.45 -12.47 -5.09
CA PRO A 24 7.82 -12.28 -3.78
C PRO A 24 8.53 -11.20 -2.93
N ASP A 25 9.85 -11.05 -3.10
CA ASP A 25 10.62 -9.96 -2.49
C ASP A 25 10.20 -8.56 -2.97
N ASP A 26 9.91 -8.38 -4.27
CA ASP A 26 9.46 -7.11 -4.84
C ASP A 26 8.02 -6.76 -4.41
N LEU A 27 7.12 -7.74 -4.33
CA LEU A 27 5.77 -7.53 -3.78
C LEU A 27 5.79 -7.13 -2.31
N GLY A 28 6.71 -7.70 -1.52
CA GLY A 28 6.93 -7.33 -0.13
C GLY A 28 7.39 -5.87 0.01
N ILE A 29 8.38 -5.47 -0.77
CA ILE A 29 8.90 -4.10 -0.76
C ILE A 29 7.80 -3.10 -1.16
N GLN A 30 7.03 -3.38 -2.22
CA GLN A 30 5.94 -2.52 -2.67
C GLN A 30 4.80 -2.40 -1.65
N SER A 31 4.41 -3.51 -1.03
CA SER A 31 3.37 -3.52 0.00
C SER A 31 3.80 -2.73 1.24
N PHE A 32 5.09 -2.78 1.60
CA PHE A 32 5.62 -2.03 2.74
C PHE A 32 5.65 -0.52 2.45
N HIS A 33 6.13 -0.11 1.27
CA HIS A 33 6.06 1.29 0.83
C HIS A 33 4.63 1.82 0.79
N THR A 34 3.68 0.99 0.34
CA THR A 34 2.25 1.33 0.32
C THR A 34 1.72 1.59 1.73
N ALA A 35 2.07 0.74 2.70
CA ALA A 35 1.67 0.92 4.10
C ALA A 35 2.23 2.23 4.70
N ILE A 36 3.51 2.52 4.49
CA ILE A 36 4.15 3.74 5.01
C ILE A 36 3.56 5.01 4.37
N ASN A 37 3.30 4.99 3.05
CA ASN A 37 2.66 6.10 2.37
C ASN A 37 1.23 6.33 2.89
N ALA A 38 0.45 5.25 3.06
CA ALA A 38 -0.90 5.34 3.60
C ALA A 38 -0.92 5.89 5.04
N LEU A 39 0.01 5.50 5.91
CA LEU A 39 0.15 6.09 7.25
C LEU A 39 0.53 7.58 7.21
N SER A 40 1.40 7.97 6.29
CA SER A 40 1.78 9.37 6.10
C SER A 40 0.59 10.22 5.68
N MET A 41 -0.25 9.71 4.77
CA MET A 41 -1.51 10.34 4.39
C MET A 41 -2.52 10.38 5.54
N ALA A 42 -2.64 9.30 6.32
CA ALA A 42 -3.54 9.25 7.47
C ALA A 42 -3.21 10.36 8.47
N ARG A 43 -1.91 10.52 8.81
CA ARG A 43 -1.45 11.62 9.66
C ARG A 43 -1.74 12.99 9.06
N HIS A 44 -1.56 13.15 7.76
CA HIS A 44 -1.87 14.41 7.08
C HIS A 44 -3.36 14.78 7.20
N TYR A 45 -4.27 13.81 7.02
CA TYR A 45 -5.71 14.05 7.17
C TYR A 45 -6.13 14.33 8.61
N LEU A 46 -5.52 13.66 9.61
CA LEU A 46 -5.74 14.01 11.02
C LEU A 46 -5.37 15.46 11.32
N LEU A 47 -4.25 15.95 10.78
CA LEU A 47 -3.84 17.35 10.94
C LEU A 47 -4.77 18.34 10.23
N GLN A 48 -5.52 17.90 9.22
CA GLN A 48 -6.55 18.71 8.57
C GLN A 48 -7.92 18.62 9.24
N GLY A 49 -8.09 17.74 10.24
CA GLY A 49 -9.38 17.47 10.89
C GLY A 49 -10.32 16.57 10.08
N ASP A 50 -9.83 15.92 9.01
CA ASP A 50 -10.60 14.95 8.24
C ASP A 50 -10.36 13.54 8.81
N GLU A 51 -11.09 13.22 9.86
CA GLU A 51 -10.98 11.94 10.58
C GLU A 51 -11.39 10.75 9.69
N GLN A 52 -12.39 10.93 8.82
CA GLN A 52 -12.88 9.87 7.94
C GLN A 52 -11.84 9.48 6.89
N ALA A 53 -11.19 10.47 6.26
CA ALA A 53 -10.11 10.21 5.32
C ALA A 53 -8.89 9.60 6.03
N ALA A 54 -8.59 10.05 7.24
CA ALA A 54 -7.52 9.47 8.06
C ALA A 54 -7.77 8.00 8.38
N GLU A 55 -8.97 7.64 8.83
CA GLU A 55 -9.36 6.28 9.14
C GLU A 55 -9.29 5.37 7.90
N SER A 56 -9.78 5.87 6.75
CA SER A 56 -9.71 5.15 5.49
C SER A 56 -8.25 4.84 5.10
N LYS A 57 -7.34 5.81 5.23
CA LYS A 57 -5.91 5.61 4.94
C LYS A 57 -5.22 4.70 5.96
N ALA A 58 -5.56 4.80 7.25
CA ALA A 58 -5.04 3.91 8.28
C ALA A 58 -5.49 2.46 8.04
N SER A 59 -6.74 2.26 7.64
CA SER A 59 -7.29 0.94 7.30
C SER A 59 -6.61 0.33 6.08
N ALA A 60 -6.32 1.14 5.04
CA ALA A 60 -5.57 0.70 3.88
C ALA A 60 -4.13 0.29 4.24
N ALA A 61 -3.46 1.05 5.11
CA ALA A 61 -2.13 0.69 5.60
C ALA A 61 -2.14 -0.64 6.36
N LEU A 62 -3.14 -0.84 7.22
CA LEU A 62 -3.30 -2.05 8.01
C LEU A 62 -3.59 -3.28 7.14
N ALA A 63 -4.38 -3.13 6.08
CA ALA A 63 -4.59 -4.19 5.10
C ALA A 63 -3.29 -4.59 4.39
N ALA A 64 -2.49 -3.61 3.94
CA ALA A 64 -1.20 -3.88 3.30
C ALA A 64 -0.21 -4.61 4.23
N LEU A 65 -0.15 -4.20 5.51
CA LEU A 65 0.69 -4.86 6.53
C LEU A 65 0.22 -6.29 6.82
N ARG A 66 -1.10 -6.54 6.84
CA ARG A 66 -1.63 -7.90 6.99
C ARG A 66 -1.24 -8.78 5.81
N CYS A 67 -1.38 -8.28 4.58
CA CYS A 67 -0.93 -8.99 3.39
C CYS A 67 0.56 -9.35 3.44
N LEU A 68 1.41 -8.45 3.96
CA LEU A 68 2.83 -8.72 4.18
C LEU A 68 3.08 -9.82 5.20
N LEU A 69 2.40 -9.77 6.35
CA LEU A 69 2.54 -10.79 7.39
C LEU A 69 2.10 -12.16 6.89
N THR A 70 0.99 -12.24 6.17
CA THR A 70 0.52 -13.49 5.55
C THR A 70 1.51 -14.02 4.52
N GLN A 71 2.11 -13.14 3.70
CA GLN A 71 3.15 -13.54 2.73
C GLN A 71 4.43 -14.03 3.41
N ALA A 72 4.87 -13.36 4.48
CA ALA A 72 6.04 -13.77 5.27
C ALA A 72 5.81 -15.14 5.93
N GLN A 73 4.60 -15.38 6.46
CA GLN A 73 4.20 -16.66 7.04
C GLN A 73 4.12 -17.77 5.97
N ALA A 74 3.54 -17.49 4.81
CA ALA A 74 3.41 -18.45 3.71
C ALA A 74 4.76 -18.82 3.07
N SER A 75 5.72 -17.89 3.09
CA SER A 75 7.06 -18.11 2.53
C SER A 75 7.98 -18.92 3.45
N GLY A 76 7.51 -19.30 4.66
CA GLY A 76 8.29 -20.09 5.61
C GLY A 76 9.59 -19.43 6.07
N LEU A 77 9.75 -18.12 5.83
CA LEU A 77 10.90 -17.35 6.29
C LEU A 77 10.75 -17.18 7.81
N PRO A 78 11.60 -17.83 8.64
CA PRO A 78 11.70 -17.40 10.02
C PRO A 78 12.13 -15.94 9.97
N ALA A 79 11.51 -15.09 10.79
CA ALA A 79 11.99 -13.74 11.04
C ALA A 79 13.47 -13.86 11.46
N THR A 80 14.38 -13.67 10.50
CA THR A 80 15.80 -13.94 10.69
C THR A 80 16.34 -12.73 11.42
N GLY A 81 16.15 -12.77 12.74
CA GLY A 81 16.40 -11.67 13.65
C GLY A 81 16.44 -12.16 15.08
N ALA A 82 17.25 -13.19 15.35
CA ALA A 82 17.89 -13.45 16.65
C ALA A 82 18.66 -14.77 16.63
N THR A 83 19.92 -14.76 16.17
CA THR A 83 21.06 -15.47 16.81
C THR A 83 22.34 -15.15 16.06
N ALA A 84 22.91 -13.98 16.38
CA ALA A 84 24.36 -13.83 16.35
C ALA A 84 24.83 -14.04 17.79
N HIS A 85 25.37 -15.22 18.10
CA HIS A 85 26.43 -15.44 19.08
C HIS A 85 26.88 -16.89 19.10
#